data_AF-A0AAE0GIP4-F1
#
_entry.id   AF-A0AAE0GIP4-F1
#
_cell.length_a   1.000
_cell.length_b   1.000
_cell.length_c   1.000
_cell.angle_alpha   90.00
_cell.angle_beta   90.00
_cell.angle_gamma   90.00
#
_symmetry.space_group_name_H-M   'P 1'
#
loop_
_entity.id
_entity.type
_entity.pdbx_description
1 polymer ?
#
loop_
_entity_poly.entity_id
_entity_poly.type
_entity_poly.pdbx_seq_one_letter_code
_entity_poly.pdbx_strand_id
1 'polypeptide(L)'
;MVGYTPILTCHTEHVSCCFAEIISKVDRRSGQEVEKEPKSLKNGEAAFVRLVPSKPICVESFEENPQLGRFLIRDMQRTVAVGIIKCVNKKEPLRIRSPGKLAPPPTKPSKPQ
;
A
#
# COMPACT_ATOMS: atom_id res chain seq x y z
N MET A 1 1.81 -15.03 -9.08
CA MET A 1 3.13 -15.69 -9.02
C MET A 1 3.76 -15.26 -7.72
N VAL A 2 4.06 -16.20 -6.83
CA VAL A 2 4.70 -15.88 -5.55
C VAL A 2 6.17 -15.54 -5.82
N GLY A 3 6.65 -14.43 -5.27
CA GLY A 3 8.03 -13.94 -5.47
C GLY A 3 8.24 -12.98 -6.65
N TYR A 4 7.19 -12.67 -7.42
CA TYR A 4 7.25 -11.63 -8.46
C TYR A 4 7.43 -10.24 -7.81
N THR A 5 8.41 -9.46 -8.30
CA THR A 5 8.84 -8.21 -7.66
C THR A 5 8.78 -6.98 -8.59
N PRO A 6 7.58 -6.52 -8.96
CA PRO A 6 7.39 -5.32 -9.78
C PRO A 6 7.54 -4.02 -8.97
N ILE A 7 7.50 -2.87 -9.66
CA ILE A 7 7.45 -1.54 -9.04
C ILE A 7 5.99 -1.21 -8.68
N LEU A 8 5.76 -0.92 -7.40
CA LEU A 8 4.54 -0.34 -6.87
C LEU A 8 4.67 1.18 -6.84
N THR A 9 3.73 1.85 -7.49
CA THR A 9 3.54 3.29 -7.41
C THR A 9 2.33 3.55 -6.53
N CYS A 10 2.53 4.21 -5.39
CA CYS A 10 1.45 4.65 -4.52
C CYS A 10 1.66 6.13 -4.22
N HIS A 11 0.68 6.96 -4.60
CA HIS A 11 0.81 8.42 -4.55
C HIS A 11 2.09 8.91 -5.28
N THR A 12 3.06 9.47 -4.56
CA THR A 12 4.34 9.95 -5.09
C THR A 12 5.47 8.93 -4.96
N GLU A 13 5.25 7.85 -4.22
CA GLU A 13 6.27 6.87 -3.90
C GLU A 13 6.34 5.76 -4.94
N HIS A 14 7.57 5.37 -5.30
CA HIS A 14 7.86 4.29 -6.21
C HIS A 14 8.81 3.30 -5.54
N VAL A 15 8.33 2.11 -5.23
CA VAL A 15 9.09 1.10 -4.49
C VAL A 15 8.91 -0.27 -5.14
N SER A 16 9.94 -1.11 -5.13
CA SER A 16 9.77 -2.52 -5.48
C SER A 16 8.91 -3.21 -4.43
N CYS A 17 7.92 -3.99 -4.85
CA CYS A 17 7.08 -4.77 -3.95
C CYS A 17 7.13 -6.24 -4.34
N CYS A 18 7.23 -7.12 -3.36
CA CYS A 18 7.15 -8.56 -3.57
C CYS A 18 5.70 -9.02 -3.40
N PHE A 19 5.22 -9.80 -4.36
CA PHE A 19 3.97 -10.55 -4.25
C PHE A 19 4.21 -11.77 -3.34
N ALA A 20 3.93 -11.60 -2.05
CA ALA A 20 4.24 -12.61 -1.03
C ALA A 20 3.28 -13.80 -1.10
N GLU A 21 1.97 -13.53 -1.24
CA GLU A 21 0.98 -14.59 -1.41
C GLU A 21 -0.25 -14.07 -2.17
N ILE A 22 -0.90 -14.96 -2.91
CA ILE A 22 -2.23 -14.70 -3.46
C ILE A 22 -3.22 -15.37 -2.51
N ILE A 23 -4.00 -14.58 -1.78
CA ILE A 23 -4.89 -15.05 -0.73
C ILE A 23 -6.10 -15.73 -1.37
N SER A 24 -6.75 -15.04 -2.30
CA SER A 24 -7.90 -15.57 -3.03
C SER A 24 -8.10 -14.86 -4.36
N LYS A 25 -8.58 -15.59 -5.34
CA LYS A 25 -9.12 -15.05 -6.59
C LYS A 25 -10.57 -14.65 -6.35
N VAL A 26 -10.95 -13.48 -6.86
CA VAL A 26 -12.30 -12.94 -6.72
C VAL A 26 -12.88 -12.59 -8.07
N ASP A 27 -14.21 -12.64 -8.17
CA ASP A 27 -14.92 -12.09 -9.31
C ASP A 27 -14.81 -10.56 -9.29
N ARG A 28 -14.45 -9.98 -10.44
CA ARG A 28 -14.19 -8.54 -10.56
C ARG A 28 -15.42 -7.68 -10.34
N ARG A 29 -16.63 -8.22 -10.55
CA ARG A 29 -17.90 -7.47 -10.45
C ARG A 29 -18.56 -7.66 -9.09
N SER A 30 -18.65 -8.91 -8.62
CA SER A 30 -19.32 -9.23 -7.37
C SER A 30 -18.41 -9.15 -6.14
N GLY A 31 -17.08 -9.24 -6.33
CA GLY A 31 -16.12 -9.33 -5.24
C GLY A 31 -16.15 -10.66 -4.47
N GLN A 32 -16.94 -11.63 -4.93
CA GLN A 32 -17.04 -12.94 -4.29
C GLN A 32 -15.82 -13.79 -4.61
N GLU A 33 -15.40 -14.58 -3.63
CA GLU A 33 -14.30 -15.54 -3.78
C GLU A 33 -14.68 -16.63 -4.78
N VAL A 34 -13.82 -16.82 -5.78
CA VAL A 34 -13.97 -17.84 -6.82
C VAL A 34 -13.04 -19.01 -6.55
N GLU A 35 -11.84 -18.74 -6.07
CA GLU A 35 -10.82 -19.76 -5.80
C GLU A 35 -9.91 -19.30 -4.66
N LYS A 36 -9.71 -20.19 -3.67
CA LYS A 36 -8.82 -19.95 -2.54
C LYS A 36 -7.38 -20.30 -2.91
N GLU A 37 -6.42 -19.44 -2.58
CA GLU A 37 -4.98 -19.65 -2.77
C GLU A 37 -4.58 -20.14 -4.20
N PRO A 38 -4.95 -19.40 -5.26
CA PRO A 38 -4.63 -19.79 -6.63
C PRO A 38 -3.10 -19.75 -6.87
N LYS A 39 -2.58 -20.67 -7.69
CA LYS A 39 -1.14 -20.72 -8.01
C LYS A 39 -0.67 -19.53 -8.86
N SER A 40 -1.53 -18.99 -9.71
CA SER A 40 -1.21 -17.91 -10.64
C SER A 40 -2.44 -17.07 -10.99
N LEU A 41 -2.21 -15.83 -11.40
CA LEU A 41 -3.24 -14.92 -11.92
C LEU A 41 -2.98 -14.63 -13.40
N LYS A 42 -4.04 -14.51 -14.18
CA LYS A 42 -4.01 -14.14 -15.61
C LYS A 42 -4.57 -12.74 -15.83
N ASN A 43 -4.36 -12.21 -17.04
CA ASN A 43 -4.94 -10.94 -17.45
C ASN A 43 -6.47 -10.96 -17.33
N GLY A 44 -7.02 -9.93 -16.69
CA GLY A 44 -8.46 -9.76 -16.49
C GLY A 44 -8.99 -10.35 -15.18
N GLU A 45 -8.18 -11.10 -14.44
CA GLU A 45 -8.57 -11.65 -13.14
C GLU A 45 -8.37 -10.64 -12.00
N ALA A 46 -9.20 -10.74 -10.96
CA ALA A 46 -9.07 -9.98 -9.74
C ALA A 46 -8.74 -10.91 -8.58
N ALA A 47 -7.96 -10.42 -7.61
CA ALA A 47 -7.54 -11.22 -6.47
C ALA A 47 -7.20 -10.33 -5.27
N PHE A 48 -7.30 -10.93 -4.08
CA PHE A 48 -6.67 -10.42 -2.87
C PHE A 48 -5.26 -10.98 -2.78
N VAL A 49 -4.29 -10.09 -2.57
CA VAL A 49 -2.86 -10.40 -2.60
C VAL A 49 -2.20 -9.72 -1.41
N ARG A 50 -1.29 -10.42 -0.73
CA ARG A 50 -0.39 -9.79 0.24
C ARG A 50 0.85 -9.28 -0.46
N LEU A 51 1.06 -7.97 -0.37
CA LEU A 51 2.23 -7.29 -0.91
C LEU A 51 3.19 -6.93 0.22
N VAL A 52 4.49 -7.14 -0.01
CA VAL A 52 5.55 -6.76 0.92
C VAL A 52 6.47 -5.76 0.21
N PRO A 53 6.48 -4.47 0.62
CA PRO A 53 7.37 -3.49 0.02
C PRO A 53 8.83 -3.76 0.42
N SER A 54 9.77 -3.53 -0.49
CA SER A 54 11.21 -3.73 -0.23
C SER A 54 11.83 -2.65 0.66
N LYS A 55 11.21 -1.46 0.69
CA LYS A 55 11.58 -0.33 1.56
C LYS A 55 10.36 0.12 2.37
N PRO A 56 10.56 0.75 3.55
CA PRO A 56 9.45 1.35 4.29
C PRO A 56 8.72 2.39 3.43
N ILE A 57 7.39 2.28 3.37
CA ILE A 57 6.50 3.23 2.69
C ILE A 57 5.31 3.54 3.59
N CYS A 58 4.74 4.72 3.41
CA CYS A 58 3.49 5.11 4.06
C CYS A 58 2.32 4.81 3.12
N VAL A 59 1.44 3.92 3.55
CA VAL A 59 0.22 3.55 2.83
C VAL A 59 -0.91 3.40 3.82
N GLU A 60 -2.14 3.62 3.35
CA GLU A 60 -3.34 3.54 4.18
C GLU A 60 -4.39 2.69 3.47
N SER A 61 -5.40 2.24 4.22
CA SER A 61 -6.55 1.60 3.60
C SER A 61 -7.28 2.62 2.72
N PHE A 62 -7.88 2.15 1.63
CA PHE A 62 -8.63 3.02 0.72
C PHE A 62 -9.83 3.69 1.40
N GLU A 63 -10.41 3.03 2.40
CA GLU A 63 -11.55 3.54 3.17
C GLU A 63 -11.14 4.67 4.11
N GLU A 64 -9.96 4.59 4.74
CA GLU A 64 -9.44 5.65 5.61
C GLU A 64 -8.88 6.83 4.80
N ASN A 65 -8.10 6.55 3.76
CA ASN A 65 -7.52 7.60 2.91
C ASN A 65 -7.41 7.14 1.44
N PRO A 66 -8.37 7.55 0.59
CA PRO A 66 -8.39 7.19 -0.83
C PRO A 66 -7.13 7.56 -1.62
N GLN A 67 -6.38 8.59 -1.20
CA GLN A 67 -5.18 9.04 -1.90
C GLN A 67 -3.97 8.13 -1.64
N LEU A 68 -3.90 7.52 -0.45
CA LEU A 68 -2.84 6.60 -0.05
C LEU A 68 -3.23 5.13 -0.18
N GLY A 69 -4.49 4.85 -0.48
CA GLY A 69 -5.03 3.50 -0.66
C GLY A 69 -5.16 3.04 -2.10
N ARG A 70 -4.74 3.84 -3.10
CA ARG A 70 -4.70 3.44 -4.52
C ARG A 70 -3.26 3.24 -4.96
N PHE A 71 -3.00 2.15 -5.68
CA PHE A 71 -1.67 1.88 -6.21
C PHE A 71 -1.72 1.31 -7.63
N LEU A 72 -0.59 1.47 -8.32
CA LEU A 72 -0.33 0.92 -9.63
C LEU A 72 0.84 -0.05 -9.52
N ILE A 73 0.78 -1.15 -10.26
CA ILE A 73 1.89 -2.08 -10.40
C ILE A 73 2.44 -1.97 -11.81
N ARG A 74 3.75 -1.71 -11.90
CA ARG A 74 4.46 -1.54 -13.17
C ARG A 74 5.62 -2.52 -13.28
N ASP A 75 5.78 -3.07 -14.47
CA ASP A 75 6.90 -3.90 -14.86
C ASP A 75 7.40 -3.50 -16.25
N MET A 76 8.71 -3.40 -16.42
CA MET A 76 9.34 -2.90 -17.64
C MET A 76 8.66 -1.61 -18.19
N GLN A 77 8.34 -0.68 -17.29
CA GLN A 77 7.62 0.59 -17.56
C GLN A 77 6.16 0.46 -18.01
N ARG A 78 5.60 -0.74 -18.12
CA ARG A 78 4.19 -0.98 -18.46
C ARG A 78 3.38 -1.23 -17.19
N THR A 79 2.15 -0.71 -17.16
CA THR A 79 1.21 -1.00 -16.07
C THR A 79 0.64 -2.40 -16.26
N VAL A 80 0.89 -3.29 -15.31
CA VAL A 80 0.43 -4.69 -15.35
C VAL A 80 -0.79 -4.94 -14.46
N ALA A 81 -0.96 -4.13 -13.40
CA ALA A 81 -2.13 -4.19 -12.54
C ALA A 81 -2.40 -2.84 -11.87
N VAL A 82 -3.64 -2.68 -11.40
CA VAL A 82 -4.08 -1.57 -10.56
C VAL A 82 -4.83 -2.15 -9.37
N GLY A 83 -4.74 -1.50 -8.22
CA GLY A 83 -5.35 -2.04 -7.00
C GLY A 83 -5.71 -0.98 -5.97
N ILE A 84 -6.50 -1.43 -5.01
CA ILE A 84 -6.84 -0.68 -3.80
C ILE A 84 -6.38 -1.45 -2.57
N ILE A 85 -5.94 -0.73 -1.55
CA ILE A 85 -5.48 -1.30 -0.29
C ILE A 85 -6.68 -1.53 0.61
N LYS A 86 -6.88 -2.79 1.02
CA LYS A 86 -7.94 -3.18 1.96
C LYS A 86 -7.49 -3.17 3.41
N CYS A 87 -6.26 -3.58 3.67
CA CYS A 87 -5.69 -3.62 5.01
C CYS A 87 -4.19 -3.32 4.96
N VAL A 88 -3.66 -2.74 6.03
CA VAL A 88 -2.23 -2.42 6.17
C VAL A 88 -1.74 -2.92 7.52
N ASN A 89 -0.71 -3.76 7.52
CA ASN A 89 0.03 -4.08 8.73
C ASN A 89 1.03 -2.96 9.02
N LYS A 90 0.59 -1.97 9.78
CA LYS A 90 1.42 -0.82 10.18
C LYS A 90 2.52 -1.32 11.12
N LYS A 91 3.78 -1.09 10.73
CA LYS A 91 4.89 -1.22 11.70
C LYS A 91 4.73 -0.09 12.72
N GLU A 92 5.02 -0.39 13.99
CA GLU A 92 5.09 0.68 14.99
C GLU A 92 6.02 1.79 14.49
N PRO A 93 5.64 3.07 14.68
CA PRO A 93 6.52 4.16 14.33
C PRO A 93 7.82 3.92 15.09
N LEU A 94 8.94 3.83 14.35
CA LEU A 94 10.26 3.81 14.97
C LEU A 94 10.34 5.07 15.84
N ARG A 95 10.20 4.90 17.16
CA ARG A 95 10.57 5.94 18.11
C ARG A 95 12.05 6.12 17.92
N ILE A 96 12.45 7.09 17.09
CA ILE A 96 13.82 7.58 17.06
C ILE A 96 14.07 8.10 18.47
N ARG A 97 14.67 7.28 19.33
CA ARG A 97 15.13 7.69 20.64
C ARG A 97 16.39 8.52 20.44
N SER A 98 16.20 9.83 20.40
CA SER A 98 17.18 10.82 20.88
C SER A 98 16.41 11.88 21.68
N PRO A 99 16.76 12.15 22.95
CA PRO A 99 16.16 13.25 23.70
C PRO A 99 16.75 14.57 23.19
N GLY A 100 16.04 15.25 22.29
CA GLY A 100 16.48 16.54 21.74
C GLY A 100 15.28 17.41 21.38
N LYS A 101 14.85 18.22 22.36
CA LYS A 101 13.86 19.33 22.29
C LYS A 101 12.74 19.17 21.26
N LEU A 102 11.56 18.77 21.76
CA LEU A 102 10.30 19.25 21.19
C LEU A 102 10.39 20.78 21.17
N ALA A 103 10.43 21.40 19.98
CA ALA A 103 10.20 22.84 19.91
C ALA A 103 8.81 23.11 20.49
N PRO A 104 8.65 24.06 21.43
CA PRO A 104 7.34 24.37 21.97
C PRO A 104 6.40 24.79 20.83
N PRO A 105 5.10 24.46 20.94
CA PRO A 105 4.11 24.84 19.94
C PRO A 105 4.13 26.37 19.75
N PRO A 106 3.95 26.88 18.52
CA PRO A 106 3.88 28.32 18.30
C PRO A 106 2.72 28.90 19.11
N THR A 107 3.05 29.68 20.15
CA THR A 107 2.06 30.49 20.87
C THR A 107 1.44 31.46 19.87
N LYS A 108 0.12 31.39 19.71
CA LYS A 108 -0.65 32.32 18.89
C LYS A 108 -0.28 33.76 19.28
N PRO A 109 -0.02 34.67 18.32
CA PRO A 109 0.19 36.07 18.64
C PRO A 109 -1.08 36.62 19.30
N SER A 110 -0.94 37.09 20.54
CA SER A 110 -1.96 37.91 21.20
C SER A 110 -2.17 39.16 20.34
N LYS A 111 -3.42 39.40 19.91
CA LYS A 111 -3.81 40.65 19.25
C LYS A 111 -3.42 41.84 20.16
N PRO A 112 -2.72 42.86 19.65
CA PRO A 112 -2.65 44.14 20.36
C PRO A 112 -4.03 44.81 20.34
N GLN A 113 -4.43 45.37 21.49
CA GLN A 113 -5.49 46.38 21.58
C GLN A 113 -5.09 47.65 20.84
#